data_AF-A0A5K0XC94-F1
#
_entry.id   AF-A0A5K0XC94-F1
#
_cell.length_a   1.000
_cell.length_b   1.000
_cell.length_c   1.000
_cell.angle_alpha   90.00
_cell.angle_beta   90.00
_cell.angle_gamma   90.00
#
_symmetry.space_group_name_H-M   'P 1'
#
loop_
_entity.id
_entity.type
_entity.pdbx_description
1 polymer ?
#
loop_
_entity_poly.entity_id
_entity_poly.type
_entity_poly.pdbx_seq_one_letter_code
_entity_poly.pdbx_strand_id
1 'polypeptide(L)'
;EEEEVSSSRRRRTKMGVVKLAIGDALITSLWVFSISTLGPFTSLISSYLQVQPPLTLFVTTTLVFILLFLFTTVGQILGGANFNPTATASFYAAGYGRDSLFSMAIRFPAQ
;
A
#
# COMPACT_ATOMS: atom_id res chain seq x y z
N GLU A 1 8.28 -23.25 31.26
CA GLU A 1 8.06 -23.54 29.82
C GLU A 1 6.97 -22.66 29.17
N GLU A 2 5.74 -22.61 29.68
CA GLU A 2 4.66 -21.82 29.03
C GLU A 2 4.95 -20.31 28.90
N GLU A 3 5.52 -19.67 29.93
CA GLU A 3 5.93 -18.26 29.87
C GLU A 3 7.03 -18.00 28.83
N GLU A 4 7.97 -18.94 28.68
CA GLU A 4 9.09 -18.81 27.76
C GLU A 4 8.63 -19.00 26.30
N VAL A 5 7.67 -19.90 26.07
CA VAL A 5 6.99 -20.09 24.79
C VAL A 5 6.15 -18.84 24.44
N SER A 6 5.41 -18.28 25.40
CA SER A 6 4.63 -17.05 25.22
C SER A 6 5.51 -15.84 24.88
N SER A 7 6.61 -15.66 25.62
CA SER A 7 7.65 -14.65 25.38
C SER A 7 8.24 -14.76 23.97
N SER A 8 8.60 -15.97 23.55
CA SER A 8 9.21 -16.23 22.23
C SER A 8 8.22 -16.00 21.08
N ARG A 9 6.95 -16.38 21.25
CA ARG A 9 5.88 -16.14 20.27
C ARG A 9 5.60 -14.65 20.11
N ARG A 10 5.59 -13.90 21.22
CA ARG A 10 5.43 -12.43 21.23
C ARG A 10 6.60 -11.70 20.56
N ARG A 11 7.84 -12.19 20.70
CA ARG A 11 9.00 -11.63 19.99
C ARG A 11 8.92 -11.88 18.48
N ARG A 12 8.51 -13.08 18.05
CA ARG A 12 8.31 -13.39 16.62
C ARG A 12 7.23 -12.54 15.98
N THR A 13 6.10 -12.31 16.65
CA THR A 13 5.03 -11.45 16.12
C THR A 13 5.47 -10.00 16.02
N LYS A 14 6.17 -9.46 17.02
CA LYS A 14 6.76 -8.10 16.96
C LYS A 14 7.71 -7.93 15.77
N MET A 15 8.63 -8.87 15.57
CA MET A 15 9.56 -8.81 14.43
C MET A 15 8.82 -8.92 13.08
N GLY A 16 7.71 -9.65 13.02
CA GLY A 16 6.84 -9.70 11.84
C GLY A 16 6.19 -8.35 11.53
N VAL A 17 5.62 -7.68 12.54
CA VAL A 17 4.99 -6.36 12.39
C VAL A 17 5.99 -5.30 11.96
N VAL A 18 7.21 -5.29 12.53
CA VAL A 18 8.26 -4.35 12.13
C VAL A 18 8.68 -4.55 10.68
N LYS A 19 8.84 -5.80 10.23
CA LYS A 19 9.14 -6.11 8.82
C LYS A 19 8.02 -5.63 7.89
N LEU A 20 6.76 -5.82 8.28
CA LEU A 20 5.62 -5.31 7.53
C LEU A 20 5.63 -3.78 7.47
N ALA A 21 5.93 -3.10 8.58
CA ALA A 21 6.02 -1.63 8.60
C ALA A 21 7.14 -1.10 7.70
N ILE A 22 8.29 -1.78 7.63
CA ILE A 22 9.36 -1.43 6.66
C ILE A 22 8.85 -1.62 5.22
N GLY A 23 8.14 -2.71 4.96
CA GLY A 23 7.51 -2.97 3.66
C GLY A 23 6.51 -1.88 3.28
N ASP A 24 5.67 -1.47 4.22
CA ASP A 24 4.72 -0.37 4.10
C ASP A 24 5.45 0.94 3.74
N ALA A 25 6.53 1.30 4.44
CA ALA A 25 7.29 2.52 4.13
C ALA A 25 7.89 2.53 2.72
N LEU A 26 8.48 1.41 2.29
CA LEU A 26 9.07 1.31 0.96
C LEU A 26 8.00 1.38 -0.13
N ILE A 27 6.89 0.66 0.06
CA ILE A 27 5.83 0.61 -0.94
C ILE A 27 5.07 1.93 -1.03
N THR A 28 4.86 2.63 0.10
CA THR A 28 4.22 3.94 0.08
C THR A 28 5.13 5.00 -0.52
N SER A 29 6.42 5.01 -0.20
CA SER A 29 7.37 5.95 -0.81
C SER A 29 7.39 5.82 -2.34
N LEU A 30 7.44 4.59 -2.85
CA LEU A 30 7.37 4.31 -4.29
C LEU A 30 6.02 4.65 -4.90
N TRP A 31 4.92 4.39 -4.18
CA TRP A 31 3.58 4.78 -4.60
C TRP A 31 3.46 6.29 -4.75
N VAL A 32 3.82 7.07 -3.71
CA VAL A 32 3.79 8.54 -3.69
C VAL A 32 4.65 9.13 -4.80
N PHE A 33 5.85 8.59 -5.00
CA PHE A 33 6.72 8.97 -6.11
C PHE A 33 6.03 8.72 -7.46
N SER A 34 5.44 7.54 -7.66
CA SER A 34 4.76 7.17 -8.91
C SER A 34 3.56 8.08 -9.20
N ILE A 35 2.68 8.30 -8.22
CA ILE A 35 1.49 9.14 -8.40
C ILE A 35 1.86 10.61 -8.65
N SER A 36 2.99 11.10 -8.11
CA SER A 36 3.45 12.48 -8.35
C SER A 36 3.78 12.74 -9.83
N THR A 37 4.13 11.67 -10.57
CA THR A 37 4.45 11.76 -12.00
C THR A 37 3.25 11.51 -12.93
N LEU A 38 2.06 11.19 -12.39
CA LEU A 38 0.88 10.88 -13.19
C LEU A 38 0.46 12.00 -14.14
N GLY A 39 0.52 13.26 -13.69
CA GLY A 39 0.16 14.41 -14.51
C GLY A 39 1.00 14.52 -15.78
N PRO A 40 2.34 14.63 -15.66
CA PRO A 40 3.24 14.62 -16.82
C PRO A 40 3.04 13.41 -17.74
N PHE A 41 2.93 12.19 -17.20
CA PHE A 41 2.71 10.99 -18.02
C PHE A 41 1.38 11.02 -18.76
N THR A 42 0.31 11.48 -18.10
CA THR A 42 -1.00 11.67 -18.74
C THR A 42 -0.90 12.63 -19.91
N SER A 43 -0.22 13.76 -19.74
CA SER A 43 -0.04 14.76 -20.80
C SER A 43 0.76 14.21 -21.97
N LEU A 44 1.85 13.48 -21.72
CA LEU A 44 2.66 12.85 -22.76
C LEU A 44 1.87 11.82 -23.56
N ILE A 45 1.17 10.91 -22.87
CA ILE A 45 0.37 9.86 -23.52
C ILE A 45 -0.80 10.48 -24.29
N SER A 46 -1.49 11.46 -23.70
CA SER A 46 -2.61 12.13 -24.35
C SER A 46 -2.18 12.89 -25.60
N SER A 47 -1.00 13.55 -25.57
CA SER A 47 -0.43 14.22 -26.74
C SER A 47 -0.06 13.22 -27.85
N TYR A 48 0.61 12.12 -27.49
CA TYR A 48 0.98 11.06 -28.44
C TYR A 48 -0.24 10.42 -29.12
N LEU A 49 -1.31 10.18 -28.35
CA LEU A 49 -2.56 9.59 -28.84
C LEU A 49 -3.55 10.63 -29.38
N GLN A 50 -3.20 11.93 -29.37
CA GLN A 50 -4.06 13.05 -29.75
C GLN A 50 -5.42 13.09 -29.02
N VAL A 51 -5.45 12.60 -27.78
CA VAL A 51 -6.64 12.57 -26.92
C VAL A 51 -6.90 13.96 -26.36
N GLN A 52 -8.09 14.49 -26.64
CA GLN A 52 -8.51 15.81 -26.17
C GLN A 52 -9.26 15.73 -24.83
N PRO A 53 -9.21 16.77 -23.98
CA PRO A 53 -10.10 16.87 -22.82
C PRO A 53 -11.58 16.79 -23.27
N PRO A 54 -12.46 16.11 -22.52
CA PRO A 54 -12.25 15.49 -21.20
C PRO A 54 -11.75 14.03 -21.25
N LEU A 55 -11.52 13.45 -22.43
CA LEU A 55 -11.13 12.04 -22.58
C LEU A 55 -9.74 11.73 -22.00
N THR A 56 -8.93 12.75 -21.72
CA THR A 56 -7.67 12.63 -20.97
C THR A 56 -7.87 12.03 -19.57
N LEU A 57 -9.07 12.19 -18.98
CA LEU A 57 -9.42 11.52 -17.72
C LEU A 57 -9.36 9.99 -17.85
N PHE A 58 -9.76 9.44 -19.01
CA PHE A 58 -9.68 7.99 -19.23
C PHE A 58 -8.23 7.50 -19.19
N VAL A 59 -7.29 8.29 -19.74
CA VAL A 59 -5.85 7.99 -19.67
C VAL A 59 -5.39 8.02 -18.21
N THR A 60 -5.69 9.08 -17.46
CA THR A 60 -5.32 9.20 -16.04
C THR A 60 -5.89 8.04 -15.22
N THR A 61 -7.18 7.74 -15.37
CA THR A 61 -7.85 6.67 -14.64
C THR A 61 -7.23 5.31 -14.97
N THR A 62 -6.90 5.06 -16.23
CA THR A 62 -6.24 3.82 -16.65
C THR A 62 -4.86 3.69 -16.00
N LEU A 63 -4.06 4.77 -15.99
CA LEU A 63 -2.74 4.77 -15.34
C LEU A 63 -2.85 4.53 -13.82
N VAL A 64 -3.78 5.22 -13.15
CA VAL A 64 -4.05 5.00 -11.72
C VAL A 64 -4.46 3.55 -11.46
N PHE A 65 -5.32 2.97 -12.30
CA PHE A 65 -5.76 1.59 -12.13
C PHE A 65 -4.60 0.60 -12.29
N ILE A 66 -3.73 0.80 -13.28
CA ILE A 66 -2.51 0.00 -13.47
C ILE A 66 -1.61 0.10 -12.24
N LEU A 67 -1.38 1.30 -11.72
CA LEU A 67 -0.57 1.49 -10.51
C LEU A 67 -1.21 0.80 -9.30
N LEU A 68 -2.51 1.00 -9.06
CA LEU A 68 -3.23 0.34 -7.96
C LEU A 68 -3.07 -1.18 -8.04
N PHE A 69 -3.30 -1.77 -9.21
CA PHE A 69 -3.14 -3.20 -9.43
C PHE A 69 -1.72 -3.67 -9.12
N LEU A 70 -0.70 -2.96 -9.62
CA LEU A 70 0.70 -3.29 -9.42
C LEU A 70 1.10 -3.21 -7.95
N PHE A 71 0.84 -2.07 -7.30
CA PHE A 71 1.25 -1.83 -5.91
C PHE A 71 0.48 -2.72 -4.93
N THR A 72 -0.80 -3.01 -5.17
CA THR A 72 -1.54 -3.98 -4.35
C THR A 72 -0.94 -5.38 -4.49
N THR A 73 -0.60 -5.81 -5.72
CA THR A 73 0.01 -7.13 -5.97
C THR A 73 1.39 -7.25 -5.31
N VAL A 74 2.24 -6.24 -5.47
CA VAL A 74 3.56 -6.19 -4.84
C VAL A 74 3.45 -6.22 -3.31
N GLY A 75 2.50 -5.49 -2.74
CA GLY A 75 2.23 -5.51 -1.29
C GLY A 75 1.88 -6.91 -0.77
N GLN A 76 1.07 -7.67 -1.51
CA GLN A 76 0.77 -9.07 -1.17
C GLN A 76 2.02 -9.96 -1.20
N ILE A 77 2.89 -9.80 -2.21
CA ILE A 77 4.16 -10.54 -2.31
C ILE A 77 5.10 -10.19 -1.14
N LEU A 78 5.09 -8.94 -0.68
CA LEU A 78 5.86 -8.47 0.49
C LEU A 78 5.24 -8.89 1.84
N GLY A 79 4.43 -9.95 1.86
CA GLY A 79 3.85 -10.50 3.09
C GLY A 79 2.58 -9.79 3.55
N GLY A 80 1.96 -8.98 2.70
CA GLY A 80 0.78 -8.17 3.03
C GLY A 80 1.13 -6.74 3.47
N ALA A 81 2.26 -6.22 2.99
CA ALA A 81 2.54 -4.79 3.06
C ALA A 81 1.44 -4.01 2.33
N ASN A 82 1.12 -2.82 2.82
CA ASN A 82 0.04 -2.00 2.31
C ASN A 82 0.48 -0.54 2.30
N PHE A 83 0.23 0.16 1.19
CA PHE A 83 0.55 1.58 1.03
C PHE A 83 -0.64 2.49 1.37
N ASN A 84 -1.79 1.90 1.73
CA ASN A 84 -3.06 2.60 1.89
C ASN A 84 -3.60 2.44 3.32
N PRO A 85 -3.42 3.44 4.20
CA PRO A 85 -3.85 3.34 5.59
C PRO A 85 -5.37 3.38 5.70
N THR A 86 -6.06 4.06 4.79
CA THR A 86 -7.52 4.08 4.71
C THR A 86 -8.08 2.69 4.43
N ALA A 87 -7.48 1.94 3.49
CA ALA A 87 -7.89 0.57 3.21
C ALA A 87 -7.67 -0.35 4.43
N THR A 88 -6.55 -0.19 5.12
CA THR A 88 -6.28 -0.98 6.34
C THR A 88 -7.30 -0.67 7.44
N ALA A 89 -7.58 0.62 7.68
CA ALA A 89 -8.56 1.07 8.67
C ALA A 89 -10.00 0.62 8.33
N SER A 90 -10.40 0.70 7.05
CA SER A 90 -11.74 0.32 6.62
C SER A 90 -11.96 -1.19 6.73
N PHE A 91 -10.98 -2.01 6.34
CA PHE A 91 -11.09 -3.47 6.52
C PHE A 91 -11.14 -3.83 8.00
N TYR A 92 -10.28 -3.23 8.83
CA TYR A 92 -10.35 -3.44 10.29
C TYR A 92 -11.72 -3.09 10.85
N ALA A 93 -12.28 -1.93 10.47
CA ALA A 93 -13.61 -1.50 10.92
C ALA A 93 -14.73 -2.43 10.43
N ALA A 94 -14.58 -3.01 9.24
CA ALA A 94 -15.50 -4.01 8.71
C ALA A 94 -15.35 -5.41 9.35
N GLY A 95 -14.43 -5.58 10.30
CA GLY A 95 -14.13 -6.88 10.91
C GLY A 95 -13.37 -7.82 9.96
N TYR A 96 -12.73 -7.28 8.93
CA TYR A 96 -11.97 -8.03 7.93
C TYR A 96 -10.47 -7.72 8.00
N GLY A 97 -9.64 -8.68 7.60
CA GLY A 97 -8.18 -8.51 7.58
C GLY A 97 -7.46 -9.11 8.80
N ARG A 98 -6.13 -9.00 8.78
CA ARG A 98 -5.23 -9.65 9.76
C ARG A 98 -4.62 -8.66 10.77
N ASP A 99 -4.91 -7.37 10.61
CA ASP A 99 -4.35 -6.32 11.44
C ASP A 99 -5.10 -6.17 12.77
N SER A 100 -4.34 -5.87 13.81
CA SER A 100 -4.85 -5.47 15.13
C SER A 100 -4.57 -3.99 15.35
N LEU A 101 -5.20 -3.37 16.35
CA LEU A 101 -4.90 -1.99 16.77
C LEU A 101 -3.40 -1.77 17.00
N PHE A 102 -2.72 -2.75 17.59
CA PHE A 102 -1.28 -2.67 17.82
C PHE A 102 -0.47 -2.71 16.52
N SER A 103 -0.83 -3.59 15.57
CA SER A 103 -0.20 -3.64 14.25
C SER A 103 -0.37 -2.32 13.50
N MET A 104 -1.60 -1.80 13.46
CA MET A 104 -1.92 -0.54 12.79
C MET A 104 -1.19 0.65 13.39
N ALA A 105 -1.06 0.72 14.72
CA ALA A 105 -0.33 1.81 15.38
C ALA A 105 1.14 1.91 14.94
N ILE A 106 1.77 0.77 14.58
CA ILE A 106 3.15 0.73 14.07
C ILE A 106 3.20 0.98 12.56
N ARG A 107 2.21 0.46 11.84
CA ARG A 107 2.18 0.47 10.37
C ARG A 107 1.70 1.79 9.77
N PHE A 108 0.74 2.48 10.39
CA PHE A 108 0.21 3.75 9.85
C PHE A 108 1.26 4.85 9.74
N PRO A 109 2.15 5.08 10.72
CA PRO A 109 3.21 6.09 10.56
C PRO A 109 4.22 5.74 9.47
N ALA A 110 4.30 4.47 9.07
CA ALA A 110 5.16 4.03 7.99
C ALA A 110 4.52 4.25 6.61
N GLN A 111 3.18 4.34 6.54
CA GLN A 111 2.44 4.61 5.30
C GLN A 111 2.26 6.11 5.10
#